data_AF-A0A238DTW1-F1
#
_entry.id   AF-A0A238DTW1-F1
#
_cell.length_a   1.000
_cell.length_b   1.000
_cell.length_c   1.000
_cell.angle_alpha   90.00
_cell.angle_beta   90.00
_cell.angle_gamma   90.00
#
_symmetry.space_group_name_H-M   'P 1'
#
loop_
_entity.id
_entity.type
_entity.pdbx_description
1 polymer ?
#
loop_
_entity_poly.entity_id
_entity_poly.type
_entity_poly.pdbx_seq_one_letter_code
_entity_poly.pdbx_strand_id
1 'polypeptide(L)'
;MKEDQMIQTIIQLAKVARHEGLRGVLPFTELMPDAFGRRGVTMLGLGAEPDGIRDFLGVAAAREARVKKMVIEGLAGIADGENPEVLEARLRLIAGLEKACNQLALAQKT
;
A
#
# COMPACT_ATOMS: atom_id res chain seq x y z
N MET A 1 -3.10 -14.56 1.95
CA MET A 1 -3.23 -13.75 0.71
C MET A 1 -1.87 -13.71 0.02
N LYS A 2 -1.81 -13.73 -1.32
CA LYS A 2 -0.55 -13.57 -2.08
C LYS A 2 -0.16 -12.07 -2.13
N GLU A 3 1.13 -11.74 -2.21
CA GLU A 3 1.59 -10.34 -2.22
C GLU A 3 0.99 -9.53 -3.39
N ASP A 4 0.86 -10.12 -4.57
CA ASP A 4 0.29 -9.47 -5.76
C ASP A 4 -1.13 -8.95 -5.55
N GLN A 5 -1.98 -9.74 -4.88
CA GLN A 5 -3.38 -9.36 -4.62
C GLN A 5 -3.43 -8.12 -3.72
N MET A 6 -2.53 -8.03 -2.74
CA MET A 6 -2.48 -6.92 -1.80
C MET A 6 -1.99 -5.64 -2.45
N ILE A 7 -0.99 -5.74 -3.35
CA ILE A 7 -0.53 -4.60 -4.15
C ILE A 7 -1.69 -4.05 -4.97
N GLN A 8 -2.42 -4.92 -5.68
CA GLN A 8 -3.58 -4.49 -6.46
C GLN A 8 -4.64 -3.78 -5.61
N THR A 9 -4.93 -4.31 -4.41
CA THR A 9 -5.86 -3.64 -3.48
C THR A 9 -5.35 -2.26 -3.06
N ILE A 10 -4.06 -2.11 -2.73
CA ILE A 10 -3.48 -0.82 -2.36
C ILE A 10 -3.54 0.17 -3.54
N ILE A 11 -3.31 -0.28 -4.77
CA ILE A 11 -3.41 0.58 -5.96
C ILE A 11 -4.84 1.02 -6.23
N GLN A 12 -5.83 0.14 -6.03
CA GLN A 12 -7.23 0.52 -6.12
C GLN A 12 -7.59 1.59 -5.07
N LEU A 13 -7.13 1.42 -3.83
CA LEU A 13 -7.30 2.42 -2.77
C LEU A 13 -6.66 3.76 -3.15
N ALA A 14 -5.46 3.75 -3.74
CA ALA A 14 -4.76 4.94 -4.20
C ALA A 14 -5.53 5.70 -5.29
N LYS A 15 -6.10 4.96 -6.26
CA LYS A 15 -6.92 5.53 -7.33
C LYS A 15 -8.19 6.16 -6.76
N VAL A 16 -8.90 5.45 -5.87
CA VAL A 16 -10.10 5.96 -5.20
C VAL A 16 -9.79 7.19 -4.37
N ALA A 17 -8.73 7.17 -3.56
CA ALA A 17 -8.34 8.32 -2.75
C ALA A 17 -8.06 9.58 -3.59
N ARG A 18 -7.54 9.41 -4.83
CA ARG A 18 -7.28 10.52 -5.75
C ARG A 18 -8.53 11.03 -6.47
N HIS A 19 -9.47 10.15 -6.80
CA HIS A 19 -10.68 10.53 -7.55
C HIS A 19 -11.84 10.95 -6.65
N GLU A 20 -11.99 10.30 -5.50
CA GLU A 20 -13.12 10.45 -4.57
C GLU A 20 -12.70 11.08 -3.23
N GLY A 21 -11.39 11.30 -3.02
CA GLY A 21 -10.83 11.80 -1.77
C GLY A 21 -10.64 10.71 -0.71
N LEU A 22 -9.96 11.06 0.39
CA LEU A 22 -9.60 10.12 1.45
C LEU A 22 -10.83 9.42 2.08
N ARG A 23 -11.99 10.09 2.19
CA ARG A 23 -13.21 9.46 2.72
C ARG A 23 -13.78 8.35 1.82
N GLY A 24 -13.49 8.39 0.52
CA GLY A 24 -13.92 7.38 -0.45
C GLY A 24 -13.30 6.01 -0.22
N VAL A 25 -12.24 5.90 0.59
CA VAL A 25 -11.59 4.60 0.87
C VAL A 25 -12.30 3.78 1.97
N LEU A 26 -13.23 4.36 2.74
CA LEU A 26 -13.91 3.66 3.85
C LEU A 26 -14.71 2.42 3.44
N PRO A 27 -15.45 2.40 2.32
CA PRO A 27 -16.15 1.20 1.84
C PRO A 27 -15.20 0.05 1.49
N PHE A 28 -13.94 0.35 1.18
CA PHE A 28 -12.93 -0.64 0.80
C PHE A 28 -12.31 -1.36 2.00
N THR A 29 -12.71 -1.02 3.23
CA THR A 29 -12.33 -1.76 4.44
C THR A 29 -12.81 -3.23 4.40
N GLU A 30 -13.92 -3.52 3.73
CA GLU A 30 -14.45 -4.89 3.63
C GLU A 30 -13.61 -5.79 2.71
N LEU A 31 -12.78 -5.21 1.84
CA LEU A 31 -11.86 -5.95 0.96
C LEU A 31 -10.64 -6.50 1.70
N MET A 32 -10.38 -6.02 2.92
CA MET A 32 -9.27 -6.49 3.75
C MET A 32 -9.76 -7.52 4.78
N PRO A 33 -9.38 -8.81 4.65
CA PRO A 33 -9.82 -9.85 5.57
C PRO A 33 -9.17 -9.74 6.95
N ASP A 34 -8.00 -9.10 7.08
CA ASP A 34 -7.29 -8.94 8.34
C ASP A 34 -7.64 -7.63 9.07
N ALA A 35 -7.67 -7.70 10.41
CA ALA A 35 -7.98 -6.55 11.26
C ALA A 35 -6.95 -5.41 11.14
N PHE A 36 -5.76 -5.69 10.61
CA PHE A 36 -4.69 -4.73 10.45
C PHE A 36 -4.93 -3.82 9.23
N GLY A 37 -5.19 -4.41 8.06
CA GLY A 37 -5.55 -3.69 6.83
C GLY A 37 -6.82 -2.87 7.00
N ARG A 38 -7.84 -3.41 7.70
CA ARG A 38 -9.05 -2.65 8.02
C ARG A 38 -8.78 -1.39 8.84
N ARG A 39 -7.95 -1.51 9.89
CA ARG A 39 -7.55 -0.36 10.72
C ARG A 39 -6.77 0.65 9.90
N GLY A 40 -5.84 0.20 9.06
CA GLY A 40 -5.06 1.08 8.20
C GLY A 40 -5.89 1.87 7.19
N VAL A 41 -6.83 1.21 6.49
CA VAL A 41 -7.75 1.89 5.56
C VAL A 41 -8.68 2.85 6.30
N THR A 42 -9.11 2.48 7.52
CA THR A 42 -9.92 3.36 8.36
C THR A 42 -9.14 4.63 8.76
N MET A 43 -7.89 4.50 9.18
CA MET A 43 -7.04 5.64 9.54
C MET A 43 -6.83 6.57 8.34
N LEU A 44 -6.57 6.01 7.16
CA LEU A 44 -6.48 6.77 5.92
C LEU A 44 -7.78 7.53 5.64
N GLY A 45 -8.94 6.87 5.76
CA GLY A 45 -10.25 7.49 5.52
C GLY A 45 -10.64 8.57 6.54
N LEU A 46 -10.07 8.50 7.75
CA LEU A 46 -10.20 9.53 8.77
C LEU A 46 -9.26 10.73 8.53
N GLY A 47 -8.37 10.65 7.54
CA GLY A 47 -7.38 11.69 7.25
C GLY A 47 -6.19 11.67 8.19
N ALA A 48 -5.82 10.49 8.70
CA ALA A 48 -4.60 10.34 9.50
C ALA A 48 -3.36 10.70 8.66
N GLU A 49 -2.41 11.38 9.30
CA GLU A 49 -1.14 11.72 8.67
C GLU A 49 -0.30 10.46 8.40
N PRO A 50 0.50 10.45 7.32
CA PRO A 50 1.33 9.31 6.92
C PRO A 50 2.20 8.77 8.06
N ASP A 51 2.79 9.66 8.87
CA ASP A 51 3.64 9.28 10.00
C ASP A 51 2.84 8.63 11.13
N GLY A 52 1.63 9.13 11.41
CA GLY A 52 0.72 8.50 12.38
C GLY A 52 0.27 7.09 11.95
N ILE A 53 0.10 6.86 10.65
CA ILE A 53 -0.18 5.54 10.09
C ILE A 53 1.01 4.60 10.30
N ARG A 54 2.24 5.08 10.02
CA ARG A 54 3.48 4.32 10.22
C ARG A 54 3.69 3.94 11.68
N ASP A 55 3.52 4.88 12.60
CA ASP A 55 3.73 4.66 14.03
C ASP A 55 2.70 3.69 14.61
N PHE A 56 1.42 3.92 14.35
CA PHE A 56 0.33 3.13 14.94
C PHE A 56 0.30 1.69 14.39
N LEU A 57 0.42 1.54 13.07
CA LEU A 57 0.45 0.22 12.46
C LEU A 57 1.81 -0.46 12.66
N GLY A 58 2.91 0.30 12.74
CA GLY A 58 4.24 -0.23 13.04
C GLY A 58 4.29 -0.96 14.38
N VAL A 59 3.64 -0.42 15.40
CA VAL A 59 3.51 -1.06 16.73
C VAL A 59 2.68 -2.36 16.65
N ALA A 60 1.60 -2.38 15.86
CA ALA A 60 0.77 -3.56 15.65
C ALA A 60 1.43 -4.63 14.73
N ALA A 61 2.53 -4.28 14.07
CA ALA A 61 3.31 -5.16 13.22
C ALA A 61 4.38 -5.96 14.01
N ALA A 62 4.12 -6.31 15.28
CA ALA A 62 5.00 -6.94 16.28
C ALA A 62 5.70 -8.28 15.92
N ARG A 63 5.73 -8.65 14.65
CA ARG A 63 6.60 -9.66 14.05
C ARG A 63 6.67 -9.31 12.57
N GLU A 64 7.85 -9.01 12.07
CA GLU A 64 8.18 -8.47 10.73
C GLU A 64 7.59 -9.28 9.56
N ALA A 65 6.27 -9.26 9.41
CA ALA A 65 5.61 -9.83 8.26
C ALA A 65 5.78 -8.83 7.11
N ARG A 66 6.54 -9.18 6.07
CA ARG A 66 6.74 -8.37 4.86
C ARG A 66 5.45 -7.75 4.33
N VAL A 67 4.38 -8.55 4.34
CA VAL A 67 3.02 -8.16 3.96
C VAL A 67 2.51 -6.95 4.78
N LYS A 68 2.73 -6.93 6.09
CA LYS A 68 2.33 -5.78 6.94
C LYS A 68 3.14 -4.53 6.64
N LYS A 69 4.44 -4.67 6.39
CA LYS A 69 5.30 -3.54 5.98
C LYS A 69 4.81 -2.94 4.66
N MET A 70 4.41 -3.76 3.69
CA MET A 70 3.82 -3.30 2.43
C MET A 70 2.52 -2.53 2.64
N VAL A 71 1.65 -2.99 3.53
CA VAL A 71 0.39 -2.29 3.84
C VAL A 71 0.67 -0.91 4.45
N ILE A 72 1.62 -0.81 5.39
CA ILE A 72 1.99 0.47 6.02
C ILE A 72 2.50 1.45 4.96
N GLU A 73 3.49 1.03 4.18
CA GLU A 73 4.12 1.86 3.14
C GLU A 73 3.14 2.23 2.03
N GLY A 74 2.19 1.34 1.75
CA GLY A 74 1.12 1.53 0.78
C GLY A 74 0.15 2.62 1.23
N LEU A 75 -0.38 2.48 2.45
CA LEU A 75 -1.34 3.42 3.01
C LEU A 75 -0.73 4.80 3.26
N ALA A 76 0.51 4.86 3.76
CA ALA A 76 1.23 6.12 3.95
C ALA A 76 1.41 6.86 2.61
N GLY A 77 1.78 6.14 1.55
CA GLY A 77 1.92 6.75 0.22
C GLY A 77 0.62 7.27 -0.36
N ILE A 78 -0.51 6.61 -0.07
CA ILE A 78 -1.83 7.13 -0.46
C ILE A 78 -2.16 8.41 0.32
N ALA A 79 -1.86 8.46 1.61
CA ALA A 79 -2.05 9.64 2.44
C ALA A 79 -1.20 10.82 1.94
N ASP A 80 0.03 10.56 1.48
CA ASP A 80 0.93 11.54 0.86
C ASP A 80 0.48 12.00 -0.54
N GLY A 81 -0.57 11.38 -1.10
CA GLY A 81 -1.05 11.70 -2.46
C GLY A 81 -0.12 11.21 -3.57
N GLU A 82 0.73 10.21 -3.30
CA GLU A 82 1.65 9.65 -4.27
C GLU A 82 0.92 9.16 -5.54
N ASN A 83 1.63 9.17 -6.67
CA ASN A 83 1.10 8.58 -7.90
C ASN A 83 0.93 7.05 -7.70
N PRO A 84 -0.27 6.47 -7.97
CA PRO A 84 -0.50 5.04 -7.84
C PRO A 84 0.53 4.18 -8.61
N GLU A 85 1.02 4.65 -9.75
CA GLU A 85 2.04 3.93 -10.54
C GLU A 85 3.39 3.85 -9.81
N VAL A 86 3.78 4.94 -9.16
CA VAL A 86 5.03 5.02 -8.38
C VAL A 86 4.91 4.21 -7.10
N LEU A 87 3.75 4.28 -6.44
CA LEU A 87 3.44 3.50 -5.26
C LEU A 87 3.49 1.99 -5.55
N GLU A 88 2.98 1.56 -6.71
CA GLU A 88 3.03 0.16 -7.15
C GLU A 88 4.46 -0.34 -7.31
N ALA A 89 5.31 0.47 -7.95
CA ALA A 89 6.72 0.16 -8.14
C ALA A 89 7.44 0.01 -6.79
N ARG A 90 7.21 0.93 -5.83
CA ARG A 90 7.81 0.85 -4.49
C ARG A 90 7.34 -0.40 -3.72
N LEU A 91 6.04 -0.70 -3.76
CA LEU A 91 5.48 -1.86 -3.07
C LEU A 91 5.99 -3.19 -3.62
N ARG A 92 6.17 -3.29 -4.94
CA ARG A 92 6.78 -4.46 -5.60
C ARG A 92 8.24 -4.66 -5.17
N LEU A 93 9.00 -3.58 -4.98
CA LEU A 93 10.36 -3.64 -4.45
C LEU A 93 10.37 -4.18 -3.01
N ILE A 94 9.45 -3.71 -2.16
CA ILE A 94 9.33 -4.15 -0.76
C ILE A 94 8.85 -5.61 -0.65
N ALA A 95 8.00 -6.05 -1.58
CA ALA A 95 7.54 -7.45 -1.67
C ALA A 95 8.68 -8.44 -2.01
N GLY A 96 9.80 -7.97 -2.56
CA GLY A 96 10.94 -8.81 -2.92
C GLY A 96 10.88 -9.38 -4.34
N LEU A 97 10.38 -8.63 -5.32
CA LEU A 97 10.61 -8.96 -6.73
C LEU A 97 12.06 -8.63 -7.13
N GLU A 98 12.99 -9.55 -6.85
CA GLU A 98 14.26 -9.67 -7.60
C GLU A 98 14.04 -9.75 -9.13
N LYS A 99 12.80 -9.94 -9.59
CA LYS A 99 12.46 -10.03 -11.02
C LYS A 99 12.21 -8.69 -11.72
N ALA A 100 12.02 -7.58 -11.02
CA ALA A 100 11.78 -6.28 -11.69
C ALA A 100 13.07 -5.68 -12.28
N CYS A 101 14.22 -5.94 -11.65
CA CYS A 101 15.50 -5.46 -12.19
C CYS A 101 15.88 -6.17 -13.51
N ASN A 102 15.32 -7.35 -13.79
CA ASN A 102 15.64 -8.10 -15.01
C ASN A 102 14.84 -7.66 -16.25
N GLN A 103 13.74 -6.92 -16.10
CA GLN A 103 12.98 -6.42 -17.27
C GLN A 103 13.46 -5.04 -17.74
N LEU A 104 13.96 -4.18 -16.84
CA LEU A 104 14.59 -2.92 -17.23
C LEU A 104 16.00 -3.11 -17.81
N ALA A 105 16.68 -4.22 -17.51
CA ALA A 105 17.98 -4.58 -18.10
C ALA A 105 17.89 -5.13 -19.54
N LEU A 106 16.72 -5.62 -19.97
CA LEU A 106 16.52 -6.16 -21.33
C LEU A 106 15.94 -5.14 -22.32
N ALA A 107 15.48 -3.96 -21.86
CA ALA A 107 15.01 -2.88 -22.72
C ALA A 107 16.11 -1.85 -23.08
N GLN A 108 17.34 -2.01 -22.58
CA GLN A 108 18.51 -1.18 -22.95
C GLN A 108 19.50 -1.88 -23.89
N LYS A 109 19.11 -3.03 -24.48
CA LYS A 109 19.88 -3.72 -25.51
C LYS A 109 19.00 -4.02 -26.74
N THR A 110 18.58 -2.96 -27.43
CA THR A 110 18.34 -2.99 -28.88
C THR A 110 18.37 -1.57 -29.44
#